data_AF-A0AA88V6F1-F1
#
_entry.id   AF-A0AA88V6F1-F1
#
_cell.length_a   1.000
_cell.length_b   1.000
_cell.length_c   1.000
_cell.angle_alpha   90.00
_cell.angle_beta   90.00
_cell.angle_gamma   90.00
#
_symmetry.space_group_name_H-M   'P 1'
#
loop_
_entity.id
_entity.type
_entity.pdbx_description
1 polymer ?
#
loop_
_entity_poly.entity_id
_entity_poly.type
_entity_poly.pdbx_seq_one_letter_code
_entity_poly.pdbx_strand_id
1 'polypeptide(L)'
;MYMPVSIVSELVEHLQLSEISLRKAKENAYFCEEGWSKKLRSLVPVNGITVSHIRTGKLLAVSRMVVAVFLLITMEDFSDRYFRYQDVLFNKSDGRLELSGNNYAALWPGDGKPGLWMNSISRMGAIYTNEAIELVIPPVFYDCTRILDAGEQIVSRDLYWGAIYDECKVGPEMERAEEMLVRCVERNPFVGEPYLVLGQLYLSQGRFEEAERDGSVGVGECIGRVSWEGRVAWAMVLLMKAKARSWPQTSWAIINPGLVK
;
A
#
# COMPACT_ATOMS: atom_id res chain seq x y z
N MET A 1 19.29 1.11 7.60
CA MET A 1 20.05 -0.16 7.45
C MET A 1 20.02 -0.53 5.98
N TYR A 2 21.15 -0.41 5.28
CA TYR A 2 21.25 -0.66 3.83
C TYR A 2 21.22 -2.16 3.58
N MET A 3 20.37 -2.64 2.66
CA MET A 3 20.30 -4.07 2.30
C MET A 3 20.77 -4.24 0.84
N PRO A 4 21.88 -4.95 0.59
CA PRO A 4 22.45 -5.14 -0.75
C PRO A 4 21.44 -5.63 -1.81
N VAL A 5 21.62 -5.22 -3.06
CA VAL A 5 20.75 -5.59 -4.21
C VAL A 5 20.62 -7.10 -4.37
N SER A 6 21.71 -7.87 -4.16
CA SER A 6 21.68 -9.34 -4.19
C SER A 6 20.75 -9.95 -3.15
N ILE A 7 20.64 -9.34 -1.97
CA ILE A 7 19.73 -9.78 -0.91
C ILE A 7 18.28 -9.48 -1.28
N VAL A 8 18.02 -8.47 -2.10
CA VAL A 8 16.65 -8.09 -2.49
C VAL A 8 16.10 -9.02 -3.56
N SER A 9 16.89 -9.37 -4.58
CA SER A 9 16.47 -10.37 -5.58
C SER A 9 16.24 -11.74 -4.93
N GLU A 10 17.16 -12.13 -4.03
CA GLU A 10 17.03 -13.35 -3.23
C GLU A 10 15.76 -13.32 -2.37
N LEU A 11 15.44 -12.18 -1.74
CA LEU A 11 14.25 -12.02 -0.91
C LEU A 11 12.95 -12.16 -1.73
N VAL A 12 12.86 -11.57 -2.93
CA VAL A 12 11.68 -11.69 -3.79
C VAL A 12 11.39 -13.14 -4.18
N GLU A 13 12.42 -13.88 -4.58
CA GLU A 13 12.31 -15.32 -4.91
C GLU A 13 11.86 -16.13 -3.68
N HIS A 14 12.49 -15.86 -2.55
CA HIS A 14 12.14 -16.37 -1.24
C HIS A 14 10.67 -16.15 -0.84
N LEU A 15 10.06 -15.06 -1.27
CA LEU A 15 8.66 -14.74 -0.94
C LEU A 15 7.66 -15.36 -1.91
N GLN A 16 8.03 -15.51 -3.18
CA GLN A 16 7.24 -16.31 -4.11
C GLN A 16 7.18 -17.76 -3.64
N LEU A 17 8.30 -18.29 -3.13
CA LEU A 17 8.36 -19.61 -2.51
C LEU A 17 7.52 -19.68 -1.23
N SER A 18 7.55 -18.63 -0.38
CA SER A 18 6.68 -18.49 0.79
C SER A 18 5.20 -18.57 0.44
N GLU A 19 4.75 -17.83 -0.59
CA GLU A 19 3.34 -17.81 -1.00
C GLU A 19 2.89 -19.18 -1.53
N ILE A 20 3.74 -19.85 -2.31
CA ILE A 20 3.50 -21.23 -2.78
C ILE A 20 3.42 -22.20 -1.59
N SER A 21 4.30 -22.04 -0.59
CA SER A 21 4.34 -22.88 0.60
C SER A 21 3.17 -22.63 1.55
N LEU A 22 2.71 -21.39 1.70
CA LEU A 22 1.49 -21.05 2.44
C LEU A 22 0.24 -21.63 1.78
N ARG A 23 0.15 -21.60 0.43
CA ARG A 23 -0.92 -22.29 -0.31
C ARG A 23 -0.87 -23.81 -0.07
N LYS A 24 0.30 -24.43 -0.19
CA LYS A 24 0.50 -25.86 0.05
C LYS A 24 0.25 -26.27 1.52
N ALA A 25 0.59 -25.43 2.48
CA ALA A 25 0.37 -25.69 3.91
C ALA A 25 -1.12 -25.62 4.27
N LYS A 26 -1.89 -24.72 3.64
CA LYS A 26 -3.36 -24.69 3.73
C LYS A 26 -4.01 -25.94 3.13
N GLU A 27 -3.37 -26.56 2.13
CA GLU A 27 -3.87 -27.75 1.46
C GLU A 27 -3.46 -29.08 2.12
N ASN A 28 -2.25 -29.18 2.71
CA ASN A 28 -1.66 -30.47 3.11
C ASN A 28 -1.08 -30.54 4.53
N ALA A 29 -1.30 -29.52 5.39
CA ALA A 29 -0.89 -29.53 6.82
C ALA A 29 0.60 -29.88 7.07
N TYR A 30 1.49 -29.62 6.12
CA TYR A 30 2.92 -29.87 6.23
C TYR A 30 3.70 -28.60 5.85
N PHE A 31 4.49 -28.08 6.78
CA PHE A 31 5.35 -26.92 6.58
C PHE A 31 6.80 -27.38 6.43
N CYS A 32 7.42 -27.12 5.27
CA CYS A 32 8.84 -27.40 5.05
C CYS A 32 9.65 -26.13 5.39
N GLU A 33 10.72 -26.25 6.17
CA GLU A 33 11.62 -25.11 6.47
C GLU A 33 12.39 -24.68 5.21
N GLU A 34 11.90 -23.64 4.54
CA GLU A 34 12.51 -23.09 3.33
C GLU A 34 13.52 -21.96 3.62
N GLY A 35 14.43 -21.72 2.65
CA GLY A 35 15.58 -20.80 2.79
C GLY A 35 15.22 -19.35 3.15
N TRP A 36 14.01 -18.91 2.81
CA TRP A 36 13.50 -17.58 3.12
C TRP A 36 13.13 -17.40 4.59
N SER A 37 12.53 -18.41 5.21
CA SER A 37 12.22 -18.40 6.65
C SER A 37 13.51 -18.33 7.46
N LYS A 38 14.56 -19.06 7.02
CA LYS A 38 15.91 -18.95 7.58
C LYS A 38 16.50 -17.53 7.42
N LYS A 39 16.34 -16.89 6.26
CA LYS A 39 16.79 -15.51 6.03
C LYS A 39 16.03 -14.50 6.89
N LEU A 40 14.71 -14.60 7.01
CA LEU A 40 13.91 -13.71 7.87
C LEU A 40 14.28 -13.89 9.34
N ARG A 41 14.45 -15.14 9.81
CA ARG A 41 14.95 -15.43 11.17
C ARG A 41 16.36 -14.88 11.42
N SER A 42 17.19 -14.74 10.37
CA SER A 42 18.52 -14.09 10.49
C SER A 42 18.44 -12.58 10.63
N LEU A 43 17.42 -11.92 10.06
CA LEU A 43 17.25 -10.46 10.15
C LEU A 43 16.83 -10.01 11.55
N VAL A 44 15.96 -10.80 12.20
CA VAL A 44 15.52 -10.54 13.57
C VAL A 44 15.70 -11.83 14.39
N PRO A 45 16.89 -12.07 14.97
CA PRO A 45 17.18 -13.26 15.78
C PRO A 45 16.28 -13.40 17.00
N VAL A 46 16.18 -14.62 17.57
CA VAL A 46 15.33 -14.94 18.75
C VAL A 46 15.62 -14.02 19.92
N ASN A 47 16.89 -13.69 20.13
CA ASN A 47 17.33 -12.84 21.22
C ASN A 47 17.23 -11.33 20.89
N GLY A 48 16.60 -10.96 19.77
CA GLY A 48 16.54 -9.60 19.29
C GLY A 48 17.80 -9.17 18.51
N ILE A 49 18.02 -7.86 18.42
CA ILE A 49 19.15 -7.25 17.73
C ILE A 49 19.90 -6.28 18.64
N THR A 50 21.16 -6.02 18.33
CA THR A 50 21.93 -4.96 18.99
C THR A 50 22.09 -3.80 18.03
N VAL A 51 21.71 -2.60 18.45
CA VAL A 51 21.83 -1.37 17.65
C VAL A 51 22.67 -0.33 18.39
N SER A 52 23.32 0.56 17.65
CA SER A 52 24.06 1.68 18.24
C SER A 52 23.12 2.84 18.51
N HIS A 53 23.19 3.42 19.71
CA HIS A 53 22.45 4.63 20.05
C HIS A 53 22.95 5.82 19.22
N ILE A 54 22.04 6.49 18.50
CA ILE A 54 22.36 7.50 17.48
C ILE A 54 23.25 8.66 17.98
N ARG A 55 23.17 9.04 19.27
CA ARG A 55 23.99 10.14 19.83
C ARG A 55 25.22 9.68 20.59
N THR A 56 25.17 8.53 21.25
CA THR A 56 26.19 8.13 22.23
C THR A 56 27.05 6.97 21.75
N GLY A 57 26.66 6.31 20.65
CA GLY A 57 27.34 5.11 20.16
C GLY A 57 27.18 3.87 21.05
N LYS A 58 26.52 3.99 22.20
CA LYS A 58 26.32 2.88 23.13
C LYS A 58 25.48 1.80 22.47
N LEU A 59 25.94 0.56 22.57
CA LEU A 59 25.19 -0.60 22.10
C LEU A 59 23.96 -0.83 22.99
N LEU A 60 22.80 -0.96 22.35
CA LEU A 60 21.51 -1.22 22.96
C LEU A 60 20.98 -2.55 22.44
N ALA A 61 20.63 -3.45 23.35
CA ALA A 61 19.89 -4.66 23.01
C ALA A 61 18.41 -4.30 22.81
N VAL A 62 17.85 -4.71 21.69
CA VAL A 62 16.46 -4.46 21.29
C VAL A 62 15.78 -5.79 21.09
N SER A 63 14.76 -6.07 21.90
CA SER A 63 14.01 -7.33 21.79
C SER A 63 13.22 -7.41 20.49
N ARG A 64 12.83 -8.63 20.09
CA ARG A 64 11.96 -8.84 18.92
C ARG A 64 10.65 -8.06 19.00
N MET A 65 10.06 -7.96 20.20
CA MET A 65 8.80 -7.24 20.41
C MET A 65 8.97 -5.76 20.11
N VAL A 66 10.07 -5.17 20.57
CA VAL A 66 10.36 -3.76 20.30
C VAL A 66 10.59 -3.55 18.80
N VAL A 67 11.33 -4.45 18.14
CA VAL A 67 11.50 -4.41 16.67
C VAL A 67 10.14 -4.48 15.96
N ALA A 68 9.25 -5.38 16.35
CA ALA A 68 7.92 -5.52 15.75
C ALA A 68 7.07 -4.26 15.91
N VAL A 69 7.05 -3.66 17.11
CA VAL A 69 6.35 -2.38 17.37
C VAL A 69 6.93 -1.27 16.49
N PHE A 70 8.25 -1.15 16.38
CA PHE A 70 8.87 -0.17 15.49
C PHE A 70 8.51 -0.42 14.03
N LEU A 71 8.50 -1.67 13.56
CA LEU A 71 8.08 -1.99 12.18
C LEU A 71 6.63 -1.57 11.94
N LEU A 72 5.71 -1.90 12.84
CA LEU A 72 4.30 -1.56 12.70
C LEU A 72 4.08 -0.03 12.65
N ILE A 73 4.67 0.71 13.60
CA ILE A 73 4.57 2.18 13.63
C ILE A 73 5.22 2.78 12.38
N THR A 74 6.34 2.23 11.92
CA THR A 74 7.00 2.68 10.70
C THR A 74 6.10 2.45 9.48
N MET A 75 5.47 1.28 9.37
CA MET A 75 4.54 0.98 8.28
C MET A 75 3.39 1.99 8.21
N GLU A 76 2.83 2.36 9.35
CA GLU A 76 1.75 3.34 9.45
C GLU A 76 2.23 4.76 9.10
N ASP A 77 3.34 5.23 9.68
CA ASP A 77 3.90 6.58 9.42
C ASP A 77 4.23 6.80 7.95
N PHE A 78 4.85 5.80 7.29
CA PHE A 78 5.12 5.89 5.85
C PHE A 78 3.83 5.93 5.02
N SER A 79 2.79 5.21 5.44
CA SER A 79 1.53 5.16 4.70
C SER A 79 0.78 6.49 4.72
N ASP A 80 0.88 7.25 5.80
CA ASP A 80 0.20 8.54 5.98
C ASP A 80 1.05 9.74 5.51
N ARG A 81 2.39 9.68 5.68
CA ARG A 81 3.26 10.86 5.56
C ARG A 81 4.19 10.85 4.36
N TYR A 82 4.35 9.75 3.64
CA TYR A 82 5.35 9.66 2.59
C TYR A 82 4.79 9.92 1.19
N PHE A 83 5.17 11.07 0.64
CA PHE A 83 4.75 11.55 -0.68
C PHE A 83 5.93 11.58 -1.66
N ARG A 84 5.62 11.85 -2.93
CA ARG A 84 6.62 11.97 -4.00
C ARG A 84 7.64 13.08 -3.72
N TYR A 85 7.30 14.10 -2.93
CA TYR A 85 8.28 15.09 -2.49
C TYR A 85 9.52 14.43 -1.87
N GLN A 86 9.34 13.44 -0.98
CA GLN A 86 10.44 12.69 -0.39
C GLN A 86 11.15 11.77 -1.42
N ASP A 87 10.45 11.29 -2.45
CA ASP A 87 11.11 10.63 -3.58
C ASP A 87 12.12 11.56 -4.25
N VAL A 88 11.73 12.81 -4.52
CA VAL A 88 12.58 13.81 -5.16
C VAL A 88 13.72 14.26 -4.23
N LEU A 89 13.45 14.46 -2.94
CA LEU A 89 14.45 14.84 -1.94
C LEU A 89 15.64 13.87 -1.90
N PHE A 90 15.36 12.58 -2.07
CA PHE A 90 16.36 11.51 -2.04
C PHE A 90 16.72 10.96 -3.43
N ASN A 91 16.38 11.66 -4.53
CA ASN A 91 16.66 11.24 -5.92
C ASN A 91 16.22 9.80 -6.24
N LYS A 92 15.05 9.40 -5.75
CA LYS A 92 14.54 8.04 -5.84
C LYS A 92 13.57 7.87 -6.99
N SER A 93 13.81 6.86 -7.82
CA SER A 93 12.97 6.53 -8.98
C SER A 93 12.76 5.02 -9.19
N ASP A 94 13.45 4.16 -8.46
CA ASP A 94 13.48 2.71 -8.65
C ASP A 94 12.46 1.94 -7.80
N GLY A 95 11.65 2.65 -7.01
CA GLY A 95 10.65 2.06 -6.13
C GLY A 95 11.19 1.57 -4.78
N ARG A 96 12.50 1.63 -4.55
CA ARG A 96 13.11 1.11 -3.32
C ARG A 96 13.26 2.25 -2.32
N LEU A 97 12.89 2.06 -1.06
CA LEU A 97 12.98 3.09 -0.02
C LEU A 97 14.43 3.29 0.46
N GLU A 98 15.29 3.76 -0.44
CA GLU A 98 16.69 4.10 -0.18
C GLU A 98 16.81 5.63 -0.03
N LEU A 99 17.25 6.08 1.15
CA LEU A 99 17.38 7.50 1.51
C LEU A 99 18.82 7.97 1.30
N SER A 100 19.31 7.85 0.07
CA SER A 100 20.73 8.09 -0.28
C SER A 100 20.99 9.38 -1.05
N GLY A 101 20.00 9.92 -1.77
CA GLY A 101 20.13 11.21 -2.45
C GLY A 101 20.13 12.40 -1.48
N ASN A 102 20.44 13.58 -2.01
CA ASN A 102 20.58 14.81 -1.23
C ASN A 102 20.12 16.05 -2.02
N ASN A 103 18.95 15.98 -2.66
CA ASN A 103 18.38 17.09 -3.41
C ASN A 103 17.62 18.04 -2.49
N TYR A 104 18.37 18.82 -1.70
CA TYR A 104 17.81 19.81 -0.77
C TYR A 104 17.08 20.98 -1.46
N ALA A 105 17.08 21.06 -2.80
CA ALA A 105 16.30 22.03 -3.58
C ALA A 105 14.85 21.56 -3.88
N ALA A 106 14.49 20.33 -3.52
CA ALA A 106 13.11 19.85 -3.63
C ALA A 106 12.17 20.72 -2.78
N LEU A 107 10.99 21.06 -3.31
CA LEU A 107 10.01 21.91 -2.62
C LEU A 107 8.87 21.09 -2.01
N TRP A 108 8.57 21.35 -0.74
CA TRP A 108 7.41 20.81 -0.03
C TRP A 108 6.14 21.64 -0.35
N PRO A 109 4.93 21.03 -0.46
CA PRO A 109 4.62 19.60 -0.35
C PRO A 109 4.77 18.82 -1.68
N GLY A 110 5.26 19.46 -2.74
CA GLY A 110 5.30 18.89 -4.09
C GLY A 110 3.93 18.91 -4.77
N ASP A 111 3.67 17.93 -5.63
CA ASP A 111 2.40 17.75 -6.35
C ASP A 111 1.35 16.96 -5.56
N GLY A 112 1.69 16.48 -4.36
CA GLY A 112 0.83 15.62 -3.55
C GLY A 112 0.70 14.18 -4.06
N LYS A 113 1.51 13.78 -5.05
CA LYS A 113 1.55 12.40 -5.56
C LYS A 113 2.02 11.43 -4.47
N PRO A 114 1.42 10.23 -4.34
CA PRO A 114 1.90 9.23 -3.38
C PRO A 114 3.38 8.91 -3.58
N GLY A 115 4.12 8.66 -2.51
CA GLY A 115 5.54 8.27 -2.58
C GLY A 115 5.74 6.79 -2.89
N LEU A 116 6.99 6.40 -3.18
CA LEU A 116 7.36 5.00 -3.42
C LEU A 116 7.82 4.31 -2.14
N TRP A 117 6.87 3.73 -1.42
CA TRP A 117 7.14 3.08 -0.14
C TRP A 117 6.52 1.67 -0.02
N MET A 118 5.50 1.34 -0.81
CA MET A 118 4.69 0.11 -0.65
C MET A 118 5.52 -1.17 -0.78
N ASN A 119 6.47 -1.24 -1.72
CA ASN A 119 7.42 -2.36 -1.78
C ASN A 119 8.15 -2.57 -0.44
N SER A 120 8.68 -1.50 0.15
CA SER A 120 9.47 -1.59 1.38
C SER A 120 8.59 -1.89 2.60
N ILE A 121 7.37 -1.36 2.66
CA ILE A 121 6.41 -1.65 3.72
C ILE A 121 5.93 -3.10 3.65
N SER A 122 5.70 -3.66 2.45
CA SER A 122 5.36 -5.09 2.32
C SER A 122 6.48 -6.00 2.86
N ARG A 123 7.75 -5.61 2.67
CA ARG A 123 8.92 -6.27 3.26
C ARG A 123 8.99 -6.15 4.77
N MET A 124 8.62 -4.99 5.32
CA MET A 124 8.49 -4.81 6.77
C MET A 124 7.39 -5.70 7.34
N GLY A 125 6.25 -5.80 6.65
CA GLY A 125 5.16 -6.72 6.99
C GLY A 125 5.63 -8.18 7.08
N ALA A 126 6.36 -8.67 6.07
CA ALA A 126 6.88 -10.04 6.09
C ALA A 126 7.90 -10.28 7.23
N ILE A 127 8.64 -9.26 7.66
CA ILE A 127 9.52 -9.36 8.82
C ILE A 127 8.70 -9.35 10.12
N TYR A 128 7.63 -8.55 10.17
CA TYR A 128 6.73 -8.45 11.31
C TYR A 128 6.03 -9.77 11.63
N THR A 129 5.62 -10.54 10.63
CA THR A 129 4.92 -11.83 10.79
C THR A 129 5.84 -13.03 11.08
N ASN A 130 7.13 -12.79 11.32
CA ASN A 130 8.08 -13.86 11.65
C ASN A 130 7.68 -14.58 12.96
N GLU A 131 7.56 -15.91 12.88
CA GLU A 131 6.81 -16.89 13.70
C GLU A 131 7.12 -16.98 15.22
N ALA A 132 7.53 -15.91 15.89
CA ALA A 132 8.04 -16.00 17.26
C ALA A 132 7.43 -15.04 18.27
N ILE A 133 6.42 -14.27 17.87
CA ILE A 133 5.66 -13.41 18.77
C ILE A 133 4.19 -13.49 18.38
N GLU A 134 3.32 -13.69 19.36
CA GLU A 134 1.87 -13.57 19.19
C GLU A 134 1.53 -12.08 19.01
N LEU A 135 1.42 -11.66 17.75
CA LEU A 135 1.16 -10.27 17.35
C LEU A 135 -0.18 -10.19 16.61
N VAL A 136 -0.86 -9.05 16.76
CA VAL A 136 -1.99 -8.71 15.88
C VAL A 136 -1.41 -8.45 14.49
N ILE A 137 -1.83 -9.22 13.50
CA ILE A 137 -1.36 -9.08 12.12
C ILE A 137 -2.19 -8.00 11.42
N PRO A 138 -1.57 -6.94 10.88
CA PRO A 138 -2.28 -5.95 10.09
C PRO A 138 -2.92 -6.59 8.84
N PRO A 139 -4.17 -6.26 8.50
CA PRO A 139 -4.87 -6.82 7.34
C PRO A 139 -4.44 -6.13 6.04
N VAL A 140 -3.13 -6.03 5.77
CA VAL A 140 -2.56 -5.44 4.55
C VAL A 140 -1.69 -6.47 3.85
N PHE A 141 -1.60 -6.38 2.52
CA PHE A 141 -0.74 -7.28 1.72
C PHE A 141 -0.99 -8.77 2.01
N TYR A 142 -2.27 -9.18 2.09
CA TYR A 142 -2.67 -10.53 2.51
C TYR A 142 -2.03 -10.94 3.84
N ASP A 143 -2.41 -10.27 4.93
CA ASP A 143 -1.89 -10.51 6.27
C ASP A 143 -0.36 -10.47 6.33
N CYS A 144 0.23 -9.47 5.64
CA CYS A 144 1.66 -9.24 5.56
C CYS A 144 2.47 -10.39 4.91
N THR A 145 1.82 -11.25 4.12
CA THR A 145 2.48 -12.38 3.42
C THR A 145 2.90 -12.04 2.00
N ARG A 146 2.24 -11.07 1.37
CA ARG A 146 2.54 -10.64 0.01
C ARG A 146 3.62 -9.57 0.00
N ILE A 147 4.56 -9.71 -0.92
CA ILE A 147 5.57 -8.68 -1.20
C ILE A 147 5.38 -8.12 -2.58
N LEU A 148 5.35 -6.80 -2.62
CA LEU A 148 5.03 -6.04 -3.81
C LEU A 148 6.29 -5.82 -4.62
N ASP A 149 6.16 -5.92 -5.94
CA ASP A 149 7.26 -5.60 -6.84
C ASP A 149 7.49 -4.08 -6.89
N ALA A 150 8.77 -3.68 -6.97
CA ALA A 150 9.14 -2.28 -6.96
C ALA A 150 8.76 -1.54 -8.24
N GLY A 151 8.76 -2.23 -9.39
CA GLY A 151 8.31 -1.70 -10.67
C GLY A 151 6.78 -1.62 -10.76
N GLU A 152 6.08 -2.67 -10.33
CA GLU A 152 4.62 -2.71 -10.39
C GLU A 152 3.97 -1.60 -9.55
N GLN A 153 4.51 -1.25 -8.37
CA GLN A 153 4.01 -0.10 -7.61
C GLN A 153 4.23 1.24 -8.34
N ILE A 154 5.32 1.40 -9.11
CA ILE A 154 5.59 2.64 -9.86
C ILE A 154 4.53 2.78 -10.94
N VAL A 155 4.33 1.71 -11.72
CA VAL A 155 3.34 1.67 -12.79
C VAL A 155 1.94 1.95 -12.23
N SER A 156 1.54 1.24 -11.17
CA SER A 156 0.23 1.43 -10.54
C SER A 156 0.04 2.85 -10.02
N ARG A 157 1.01 3.41 -9.28
CA ARG A 157 0.97 4.79 -8.79
C ARG A 157 0.87 5.80 -9.92
N ASP A 158 1.60 5.60 -11.01
CA ASP A 158 1.64 6.53 -12.13
C ASP A 158 0.35 6.48 -12.96
N LEU A 159 -0.25 5.30 -13.11
CA LEU A 159 -1.58 5.12 -13.67
C LEU A 159 -2.65 5.78 -12.81
N TYR A 160 -2.65 5.54 -11.50
CA TYR A 160 -3.55 6.21 -10.55
C TYR A 160 -3.45 7.73 -10.68
N TRP A 161 -2.22 8.25 -10.59
CA TRP A 161 -1.99 9.69 -10.65
C TRP A 161 -2.44 10.27 -11.97
N GLY A 162 -2.12 9.64 -13.10
CA GLY A 162 -2.56 10.15 -14.40
C GLY A 162 -4.08 10.10 -14.61
N ALA A 163 -4.79 9.20 -13.92
CA ALA A 163 -6.25 9.15 -13.97
C ALA A 163 -6.90 10.31 -13.19
N ILE A 164 -6.33 10.69 -12.03
CA ILE A 164 -6.94 11.67 -11.11
C ILE A 164 -6.32 13.07 -11.16
N TYR A 165 -5.15 13.24 -11.78
CA TYR A 165 -4.43 14.51 -11.76
C TYR A 165 -5.12 15.62 -12.58
N ASP A 166 -5.79 15.26 -13.67
CA ASP A 166 -6.65 16.19 -14.41
C ASP A 166 -8.10 16.01 -13.93
N GLU A 167 -8.70 17.06 -13.39
CA GLU A 167 -9.90 16.97 -12.55
C GLU A 167 -11.23 16.75 -13.30
N CYS A 168 -11.29 17.06 -14.60
CA CYS A 168 -12.50 16.91 -15.41
C CYS A 168 -12.27 15.88 -16.51
N LYS A 169 -13.11 14.84 -16.55
CA LYS A 169 -13.05 13.77 -17.56
C LYS A 169 -14.42 13.65 -18.22
N VAL A 170 -14.50 13.93 -19.52
CA VAL A 170 -15.72 13.75 -20.32
C VAL A 170 -15.42 12.95 -21.58
N GLY A 171 -16.37 12.12 -22.01
CA GLY A 171 -16.24 11.30 -23.21
C GLY A 171 -14.95 10.46 -23.21
N PRO A 172 -14.09 10.57 -24.24
CA PRO A 172 -12.86 9.76 -24.36
C PRO A 172 -11.89 9.86 -23.18
N GLU A 173 -11.88 10.98 -22.46
CA GLU A 173 -11.01 11.15 -21.29
C GLU A 173 -11.47 10.31 -20.10
N MET A 174 -12.78 10.09 -19.98
CA MET A 174 -13.37 9.24 -18.96
C MET A 174 -13.04 7.77 -19.21
N GLU A 175 -13.16 7.31 -20.46
CA GLU A 175 -12.79 5.95 -20.86
C GLU A 175 -11.30 5.68 -20.61
N ARG A 176 -10.44 6.65 -20.92
CA ARG A 176 -9.01 6.57 -20.62
C ARG A 176 -8.73 6.51 -19.12
N ALA A 177 -9.42 7.32 -18.31
CA ALA A 177 -9.27 7.30 -16.85
C ALA A 177 -9.69 5.93 -16.28
N GLU A 178 -10.79 5.36 -16.78
CA GLU A 178 -11.23 4.00 -16.43
C GLU A 178 -10.16 2.96 -16.78
N GLU A 179 -9.64 2.94 -18.02
CA GLU A 179 -8.59 2.00 -18.43
C GLU A 179 -7.36 2.10 -17.53
N MET A 180 -6.93 3.33 -17.21
CA MET A 180 -5.79 3.58 -16.34
C MET A 180 -6.04 3.03 -14.93
N LEU A 181 -7.23 3.23 -14.37
CA LEU A 181 -7.59 2.75 -13.04
C LEU A 181 -7.76 1.24 -12.98
N VAL A 182 -8.35 0.60 -13.99
CA VAL A 182 -8.43 -0.86 -14.10
C VAL A 182 -7.02 -1.46 -14.09
N ARG A 183 -6.13 -0.92 -14.93
CA ARG A 183 -4.73 -1.35 -14.95
C ARG A 183 -4.00 -1.01 -13.65
N CYS A 184 -4.37 0.06 -12.96
CA CYS A 184 -3.80 0.41 -11.66
C CYS A 184 -4.08 -0.67 -10.62
N VAL A 185 -5.34 -1.11 -10.49
CA VAL A 185 -5.74 -2.10 -9.48
C VAL A 185 -5.26 -3.51 -9.81
N GLU A 186 -5.14 -3.87 -11.09
CA GLU A 186 -4.52 -5.13 -11.52
C GLU A 186 -3.05 -5.24 -11.08
N ARG A 187 -2.32 -4.12 -11.13
CA ARG A 187 -0.88 -4.04 -10.81
C ARG A 187 -0.63 -3.94 -9.31
N ASN A 188 -1.52 -3.27 -8.58
CA ASN A 188 -1.46 -3.15 -7.14
C ASN A 188 -2.88 -3.16 -6.53
N PRO A 189 -3.38 -4.32 -6.11
CA PRO A 189 -4.74 -4.45 -5.60
C PRO A 189 -4.90 -3.96 -4.16
N PHE A 190 -3.83 -3.52 -3.50
CA PHE A 190 -3.79 -3.23 -2.05
C PHE A 190 -4.00 -1.75 -1.70
N VAL A 191 -4.55 -0.96 -2.63
CA VAL A 191 -4.83 0.46 -2.41
C VAL A 191 -6.31 0.68 -2.65
N GLY A 192 -7.02 1.18 -1.64
CA GLY A 192 -8.48 1.31 -1.71
C GLY A 192 -8.95 2.44 -2.63
N GLU A 193 -8.20 3.54 -2.68
CA GLU A 193 -8.60 4.77 -3.37
C GLU A 193 -8.88 4.58 -4.88
N PRO A 194 -8.04 3.89 -5.68
CA PRO A 194 -8.35 3.60 -7.08
C PRO A 194 -9.69 2.88 -7.30
N TYR A 195 -10.07 1.93 -6.44
CA TYR A 195 -11.36 1.25 -6.54
C TYR A 195 -12.53 2.19 -6.25
N LEU A 196 -12.39 3.12 -5.31
CA LEU A 196 -13.44 4.11 -5.04
C LEU A 196 -13.61 5.08 -6.22
N VAL A 197 -12.52 5.45 -6.89
CA VAL A 197 -12.59 6.27 -8.11
C VAL A 197 -13.23 5.49 -9.26
N LEU A 198 -12.90 4.20 -9.45
CA LEU A 198 -13.62 3.33 -10.39
C LEU A 198 -15.11 3.25 -10.09
N GLY A 199 -15.46 3.04 -8.82
CA GLY A 199 -16.85 3.00 -8.39
C GLY A 199 -17.61 4.28 -8.72
N GLN A 200 -17.00 5.45 -8.53
CA GLN A 200 -17.59 6.72 -8.94
C GLN A 200 -17.78 6.83 -10.47
N LEU A 201 -16.79 6.42 -11.27
CA LEU A 201 -16.89 6.39 -12.73
C LEU A 201 -18.05 5.48 -13.16
N TYR A 202 -18.15 4.28 -12.60
CA TYR A 202 -19.22 3.35 -12.90
C TYR A 202 -20.60 3.90 -12.54
N LEU A 203 -20.75 4.57 -11.39
CA LEU A 203 -22.02 5.23 -11.04
C LEU A 203 -22.40 6.32 -12.05
N SER A 204 -21.43 7.11 -12.51
CA SER A 204 -21.67 8.16 -13.51
C SER A 204 -22.12 7.60 -14.86
N GLN A 205 -21.76 6.36 -15.18
CA GLN A 205 -22.14 5.64 -16.38
C GLN A 205 -23.38 4.74 -16.20
N GLY A 206 -23.98 4.69 -15.00
CA GLY A 206 -25.12 3.80 -14.69
C GLY A 206 -24.77 2.32 -14.50
N ARG A 207 -23.47 2.01 -14.31
CA ARG A 207 -22.92 0.67 -14.08
C ARG A 207 -22.92 0.33 -12.59
N PHE A 208 -24.12 0.14 -12.05
CA PHE A 208 -24.32 0.05 -10.59
C PHE A 208 -23.69 -1.20 -9.96
N GLU A 209 -23.70 -2.32 -10.66
CA GLU A 209 -23.17 -3.59 -10.17
C GLU A 209 -21.64 -3.55 -10.02
N GLU A 210 -20.93 -2.94 -10.98
CA GLU A 210 -19.49 -2.75 -10.89
C GLU A 210 -19.13 -1.71 -9.83
N ALA A 211 -19.93 -0.65 -9.70
CA ALA A 211 -19.75 0.33 -8.63
C ALA A 211 -19.88 -0.28 -7.23
N GLU A 212 -20.85 -1.18 -7.01
CA GLU A 212 -21.00 -1.87 -5.74
C GLU A 212 -19.80 -2.78 -5.42
N ARG A 213 -19.32 -3.52 -6.42
CA ARG A 213 -18.17 -4.41 -6.29
C ARG A 213 -16.92 -3.64 -5.88
N ASP A 214 -16.55 -2.62 -6.65
CA ASP A 214 -15.31 -1.88 -6.44
C ASP A 214 -15.40 -0.97 -5.21
N GLY A 215 -16.58 -0.40 -4.94
CA GLY A 215 -16.85 0.30 -3.69
C GLY A 215 -16.63 -0.59 -2.46
N SER A 216 -17.00 -1.87 -2.54
CA SER A 216 -16.82 -2.83 -1.43
C SER A 216 -15.34 -3.19 -1.23
N VAL A 217 -14.59 -3.39 -2.32
CA VAL A 217 -13.15 -3.65 -2.25
C VAL A 217 -12.43 -2.42 -1.69
N GLY A 218 -12.75 -1.22 -2.16
CA GLY A 218 -12.11 0.01 -1.71
C GLY A 218 -12.29 0.32 -0.21
N VAL A 219 -13.38 -0.14 0.41
CA VAL A 219 -13.57 -0.10 1.88
C VAL A 219 -12.70 -1.11 2.60
N GLY A 220 -12.51 -2.30 2.04
CA GLY A 220 -11.72 -3.36 2.67
C GLY A 220 -10.24 -3.01 2.79
N GLU A 221 -9.72 -2.21 1.86
CA GLU A 221 -8.30 -1.87 1.81
C GLU A 221 -7.93 -0.75 2.79
N CYS A 222 -7.04 -1.05 3.74
CA CYS A 222 -6.59 -0.08 4.73
C CYS A 222 -5.69 1.02 4.16
N ILE A 223 -5.04 0.81 3.02
CA ILE A 223 -4.04 1.73 2.46
C ILE A 223 -4.66 2.67 1.42
N GLY A 224 -4.31 3.95 1.49
CA GLY A 224 -4.69 5.00 0.54
C GLY A 224 -4.05 6.34 0.88
N ARG A 225 -4.09 7.30 -0.05
CA ARG A 225 -3.57 8.67 0.16
C ARG A 225 -4.57 9.49 0.98
N VAL A 226 -5.86 9.36 0.65
CA VAL A 226 -6.93 9.95 1.47
C VAL A 226 -7.07 9.16 2.76
N SER A 227 -7.29 9.88 3.87
CA SER A 227 -7.46 9.25 5.18
C SER A 227 -8.53 8.17 5.15
N TRP A 228 -8.37 7.18 6.02
CA TRP A 228 -9.30 6.06 6.13
C TRP A 228 -10.74 6.52 6.30
N GLU A 229 -11.00 7.48 7.19
CA GLU A 229 -12.33 8.02 7.46
C GLU A 229 -12.95 8.65 6.22
N GLY A 230 -12.16 9.42 5.46
CA GLY A 230 -12.60 10.04 4.22
C GLY A 230 -12.97 9.01 3.16
N ARG A 231 -12.15 7.97 2.99
CA ARG A 231 -12.42 6.86 2.05
C ARG A 231 -13.64 6.06 2.46
N VAL A 232 -13.79 5.72 3.74
CA VAL A 232 -14.96 5.00 4.24
C VAL A 232 -16.23 5.81 4.03
N ALA A 233 -16.23 7.11 4.37
CA ALA A 233 -17.38 7.98 4.17
C ALA A 233 -17.76 8.08 2.67
N TRP A 234 -16.77 8.25 1.79
CA TRP A 234 -17.01 8.30 0.35
C TRP A 234 -17.56 6.97 -0.18
N ALA A 235 -16.95 5.85 0.22
CA ALA A 235 -17.37 4.53 -0.22
C ALA A 235 -18.80 4.19 0.24
N MET A 236 -19.21 4.62 1.44
CA MET A 236 -20.59 4.47 1.90
C MET A 236 -21.57 5.20 0.98
N VAL A 237 -21.23 6.40 0.51
CA VAL A 237 -22.04 7.13 -0.49
C VAL A 237 -22.11 6.33 -1.79
N LEU A 238 -20.97 5.85 -2.30
CA LEU A 238 -20.93 5.05 -3.54
C LEU A 238 -21.80 3.79 -3.42
N LEU A 239 -21.65 3.01 -2.35
CA LEU A 239 -22.40 1.78 -2.11
C LEU A 239 -23.90 2.04 -1.94
N MET A 240 -24.28 3.08 -1.18
CA MET A 240 -25.67 3.49 -1.04
C MET A 240 -26.28 3.85 -2.40
N LYS A 241 -25.54 4.60 -3.22
CA LYS A 241 -25.98 5.05 -4.54
C LYS A 241 -26.06 3.92 -5.57
N ALA A 242 -25.10 3.00 -5.54
CA ALA A 242 -25.12 1.77 -6.35
C ALA A 242 -26.37 0.93 -6.04
N LYS A 243 -26.64 0.65 -4.76
CA LYS A 243 -27.83 -0.10 -4.32
C LYS A 243 -29.14 0.60 -4.68
N ALA A 244 -29.17 1.93 -4.57
CA ALA A 244 -30.31 2.74 -4.98
C ALA A 244 -30.43 2.91 -6.50
N ARG A 245 -29.48 2.39 -7.29
CA ARG A 245 -29.39 2.54 -8.75
C ARG A 245 -29.54 3.98 -9.21
N SER A 246 -28.87 4.90 -8.50
CA SER A 246 -28.97 6.34 -8.76
C SER A 246 -27.64 7.03 -8.57
N TRP A 247 -27.36 8.04 -9.40
CA TRP A 247 -26.20 8.93 -9.21
C TRP A 247 -26.60 10.38 -9.48
N PRO A 248 -26.22 11.35 -8.63
CA PRO A 248 -26.58 12.75 -8.83
C PRO A 248 -26.03 13.33 -10.13
N GLN A 249 -26.83 14.18 -10.78
CA GLN A 249 -26.49 14.83 -12.07
C GLN A 249 -26.18 16.34 -11.92
N THR A 250 -26.04 16.83 -10.68
CA THR A 250 -25.69 18.23 -10.40
C THR A 250 -24.58 18.28 -9.36
N SER A 251 -23.68 19.25 -9.50
CA SER A 251 -22.53 19.40 -8.61
C SER A 251 -22.95 19.56 -7.14
N TRP A 252 -24.02 20.32 -6.88
CA TRP A 252 -24.56 20.48 -5.53
C TRP A 252 -25.00 19.15 -4.94
N ALA A 253 -25.70 18.31 -5.71
CA ALA A 253 -26.19 17.03 -5.22
C ALA A 253 -25.06 15.99 -5.01
N ILE A 254 -23.89 16.17 -5.64
CA ILE A 254 -22.69 15.34 -5.41
C ILE A 254 -22.02 15.67 -4.07
N ILE A 255 -21.96 16.95 -3.67
CA ILE A 255 -21.31 17.36 -2.41
C ILE A 255 -22.27 17.40 -1.21
N ASN A 256 -23.58 17.41 -1.45
CA ASN A 256 -24.63 17.44 -0.43
C ASN A 256 -25.25 16.08 0.02
N PRO A 257 -24.74 14.86 -0.29
CA PRO A 257 -25.38 13.61 0.13
C PRO A 257 -25.55 13.43 1.65
N GLY A 258 -24.78 14.15 2.48
CA GLY A 258 -24.79 14.04 3.94
C GLY A 258 -24.72 15.38 4.69
N LEU A 259 -24.94 16.50 4.01
CA LEU A 259 -24.93 17.83 4.63
C LEU A 259 -26.25 18.04 5.39
N VAL A 260 -26.17 18.00 6.71
CA VAL A 260 -27.27 18.37 7.60
C VAL A 260 -27.27 19.89 7.75
N LYS A 261 -28.41 20.53 7.48
CA LYS A 261 -28.59 21.97 7.67
C LYS A 261 -28.80 22.34 9.13
#